data_AF-Q9F5F2-F1
#
_entry.id   AF-Q9F5F2-F1
#
_cell.length_a   1.000
_cell.length_b   1.000
_cell.length_c   1.000
_cell.angle_alpha   90.00
_cell.angle_beta   90.00
_cell.angle_gamma   90.00
#
_symmetry.space_group_name_H-M   'P 1'
#
loop_
_entity.id
_entity.type
_entity.pdbx_description
1 polymer ?
#
loop_
_entity_poly.entity_id
_entity_poly.type
_entity_poly.pdbx_seq_one_letter_code
_entity_poly.pdbx_strand_id
1 'polypeptide(L)'
;MARGKPPWKSSHNDLHYFRELSTWRRLMPINVNNPEADALTRKFAEMAGVGITDAIVIAMREAIERRNRTETPLQTAARLREKHGVAMSEDARKPLAREAFDEMWDDA
;
A
#
# COMPACT_ATOMS: atom_id res chain seq x y z
N MET A 1 -5.00 -19.20 -39.94
CA MET A 1 -3.68 -18.86 -39.35
C MET A 1 -3.92 -18.27 -37.97
N ALA A 2 -3.27 -18.81 -36.93
CA ALA A 2 -3.58 -18.54 -35.52
C ALA A 2 -2.59 -17.55 -34.87
N ARG A 3 -3.20 -16.53 -34.24
CA ARG A 3 -2.84 -15.68 -33.07
C ARG A 3 -1.39 -15.66 -32.52
N GLY A 4 -0.82 -14.46 -32.39
CA GLY A 4 0.11 -14.10 -31.31
C GLY A 4 -0.64 -13.42 -30.16
N LYS A 5 -0.80 -14.11 -29.02
CA LYS A 5 -1.43 -13.56 -27.81
C LYS A 5 -0.50 -12.52 -27.15
N PRO A 6 -1.03 -11.44 -26.56
CA PRO A 6 -0.19 -10.48 -25.83
C PRO A 6 0.35 -11.10 -24.53
N PRO A 7 1.54 -10.68 -24.06
CA PRO A 7 2.50 -11.55 -23.36
C PRO A 7 2.21 -11.86 -21.88
N TRP A 8 1.03 -11.53 -21.35
CA TRP A 8 0.71 -11.78 -19.94
C TRP A 8 0.03 -13.14 -19.72
N LYS A 9 0.59 -14.25 -20.22
CA LYS A 9 0.16 -15.58 -19.78
C LYS A 9 1.34 -16.54 -19.59
N SER A 10 1.59 -16.81 -18.31
CA SER A 10 2.02 -18.09 -17.72
C SER A 10 3.41 -18.13 -17.10
N SER A 11 3.38 -18.06 -15.77
CA SER A 11 3.94 -19.03 -14.81
C SER A 11 5.45 -19.12 -14.63
N HIS A 12 5.82 -18.94 -13.35
CA HIS A 12 7.06 -19.28 -12.65
C HIS A 12 8.04 -18.12 -12.45
N ASN A 13 8.17 -17.75 -11.17
CA ASN A 13 9.13 -16.82 -10.53
C ASN A 13 8.86 -15.32 -10.65
N ASP A 14 7.85 -14.87 -9.90
CA ASP A 14 7.44 -13.48 -9.73
C ASP A 14 8.03 -12.81 -8.47
N LEU A 15 9.29 -13.13 -8.13
CA LEU A 15 10.01 -12.52 -6.99
C LEU A 15 11.02 -11.45 -7.40
N HIS A 16 11.32 -11.34 -8.70
CA HIS A 16 12.26 -10.34 -9.23
C HIS A 16 11.57 -9.03 -9.66
N TYR A 17 10.29 -9.09 -10.06
CA TYR A 17 9.51 -7.91 -10.42
C TYR A 17 9.22 -6.98 -9.23
N PHE A 18 9.04 -7.54 -8.03
CA PHE A 18 8.72 -6.76 -6.84
C PHE A 18 9.89 -5.87 -6.37
N ARG A 19 11.14 -6.29 -6.63
CA ARG A 19 12.33 -5.49 -6.28
C ARG A 19 12.46 -4.25 -7.17
N GLU A 20 12.09 -4.34 -8.45
CA GLU A 20 12.20 -3.25 -9.43
C GLU A 20 11.13 -2.16 -9.26
N LEU A 21 9.88 -2.51 -8.92
CA LEU A 21 8.82 -1.51 -8.66
C LEU A 21 9.08 -0.70 -7.36
N SER A 22 9.79 -1.30 -6.39
CA SER A 22 10.15 -0.63 -5.13
C SER A 22 11.21 0.48 -5.31
N THR A 23 12.08 0.33 -6.31
CA THR A 23 13.15 1.28 -6.63
C THR A 23 12.66 2.49 -7.41
N TRP A 24 11.67 2.34 -8.31
CA TRP A 24 11.05 3.47 -9.01
C TRP A 24 10.30 4.40 -8.06
N ARG A 25 9.64 3.85 -7.04
CA ARG A 25 8.96 4.62 -5.99
C ARG A 25 9.92 5.41 -5.08
N ARG A 26 11.22 5.09 -5.09
CA ARG A 26 12.29 5.75 -4.32
C ARG A 26 13.00 6.88 -5.08
N LEU A 27 12.81 6.98 -6.40
CA LEU A 27 13.58 7.87 -7.28
C LEU A 27 12.82 9.11 -7.77
N MET A 28 11.65 9.41 -7.22
CA MET A 28 10.99 10.70 -7.45
C MET A 28 11.35 11.66 -6.31
N PRO A 29 12.39 12.51 -6.46
CA PRO A 29 12.61 13.58 -5.50
C PRO A 29 11.38 14.49 -5.48
N ILE A 30 10.92 14.85 -4.28
CA ILE A 30 9.89 15.89 -4.13
C ILE A 30 10.47 17.17 -4.71
N ASN A 31 9.86 17.69 -5.78
CA ASN A 31 10.20 19.02 -6.29
C ASN A 31 9.59 20.08 -5.35
N VAL A 32 10.30 20.40 -4.27
CA VAL A 32 9.88 21.40 -3.28
C VAL A 32 9.87 22.83 -3.85
N ASN A 33 10.42 23.04 -5.06
CA ASN A 33 10.40 24.33 -5.75
C ASN A 33 9.05 24.62 -6.44
N ASN A 34 8.03 23.78 -6.25
CA ASN A 34 6.67 24.11 -6.66
C ASN A 34 6.13 25.24 -5.73
N PRO A 35 5.78 26.43 -6.26
CA PRO A 35 5.27 27.55 -5.46
C PRO A 35 3.99 27.22 -4.68
N GLU A 36 3.13 26.36 -5.23
CA GLU A 36 1.90 25.91 -4.57
C GLU A 36 2.23 25.01 -3.37
N ALA A 37 3.19 24.10 -3.53
CA ALA A 37 3.61 23.21 -2.44
C ALA A 37 4.29 23.99 -1.30
N ASP A 38 5.12 24.99 -1.63
CA ASP A 38 5.73 25.89 -0.64
C ASP A 38 4.65 26.70 0.10
N ALA A 39 3.71 27.31 -0.62
CA ALA A 39 2.62 28.09 -0.01
C ALA A 39 1.74 27.24 0.92
N LEU A 40 1.36 26.04 0.50
CA LEU A 40 0.58 25.11 1.31
C LEU A 40 1.36 24.65 2.55
N THR A 41 2.65 24.38 2.40
CA THR A 41 3.49 23.94 3.52
C THR A 41 3.69 25.05 4.53
N ARG A 42 3.94 26.30 4.09
CA ARG A 42 4.03 27.47 4.99
C ARG A 42 2.74 27.68 5.76
N LYS A 43 1.61 27.68 5.06
CA LYS A 43 0.30 27.82 5.70
C LYS A 43 0.05 26.71 6.73
N PHE A 44 0.41 25.47 6.40
CA PHE A 44 0.24 24.35 7.32
C PHE A 44 1.17 24.44 8.54
N ALA A 45 2.44 24.83 8.33
CA ALA A 45 3.40 25.07 9.38
C ALA A 45 2.94 26.16 10.36
N GLU A 46 2.37 27.25 9.85
CA GLU A 46 1.78 28.32 10.66
C GLU A 46 0.58 27.82 11.47
N MET A 47 -0.35 27.08 10.84
CA MET A 47 -1.52 26.53 11.53
C MET A 47 -1.15 25.50 12.60
N ALA A 48 -0.14 24.67 12.34
CA ALA A 48 0.30 23.61 13.24
C ALA A 48 1.33 24.10 14.29
N GLY A 49 1.91 25.30 14.12
CA GLY A 49 2.94 25.84 15.00
C GLY A 49 4.26 25.05 14.96
N VAL A 50 4.61 24.49 13.80
CA VAL A 50 5.79 23.62 13.61
C VAL A 50 6.72 24.14 12.51
N GLY A 51 7.93 23.59 12.43
CA GLY A 51 8.85 23.89 11.33
C GLY A 51 8.35 23.34 9.99
N ILE A 52 8.85 23.91 8.88
CA ILE A 52 8.48 23.52 7.50
C ILE A 52 8.69 22.00 7.25
N THR A 53 9.80 21.44 7.71
CA THR A 53 10.08 20.00 7.55
C THR A 53 9.06 19.14 8.30
N ASP A 54 8.74 19.50 9.55
CA ASP A 54 7.77 18.76 10.36
C ASP A 54 6.35 18.88 9.79
N ALA A 55 6.00 20.07 9.27
CA ALA A 55 4.75 20.30 8.56
C ALA A 55 4.57 19.34 7.38
N ILE A 56 5.62 19.10 6.58
CA ILE A 56 5.59 18.12 5.48
C ILE A 56 5.36 16.70 6.01
N VAL A 57 6.11 16.30 7.03
CA VAL A 57 6.02 14.94 7.61
C VAL A 57 4.61 14.69 8.16
N ILE A 58 4.06 15.63 8.92
CA ILE A 58 2.72 15.54 9.50
C ILE A 58 1.67 15.45 8.39
N ALA A 59 1.68 16.39 7.44
CA ALA A 59 0.71 16.42 6.35
C ALA A 59 0.70 15.11 5.55
N MET A 60 1.87 14.56 5.26
CA MET A 60 1.99 13.30 4.52
C MET A 60 1.49 12.10 5.33
N ARG A 61 1.81 12.03 6.64
CA ARG A 61 1.29 10.96 7.52
C ARG A 61 -0.24 11.01 7.58
N GLU A 62 -0.81 12.19 7.83
CA GLU A 62 -2.25 12.37 7.93
C GLU A 62 -2.97 12.08 6.62
N ALA A 63 -2.40 12.47 5.48
CA ALA A 63 -2.97 12.18 4.16
C ALA A 63 -3.02 10.66 3.88
N ILE A 64 -1.98 9.92 4.26
CA ILE A 64 -1.95 8.45 4.16
C ILE A 64 -2.98 7.84 5.11
N GLU A 65 -3.00 8.25 6.38
CA GLU A 65 -3.95 7.75 7.37
C GLU A 65 -5.40 8.04 6.98
N ARG A 66 -5.67 9.22 6.38
CA ARG A 66 -6.98 9.57 5.84
C ARG A 66 -7.39 8.65 4.71
N ARG A 67 -6.48 8.31 3.78
CA ARG A 67 -6.79 7.35 2.70
C ARG A 67 -7.03 5.95 3.24
N ASN A 68 -6.25 5.51 4.23
CA ASN A 68 -6.45 4.21 4.87
C ASN A 68 -7.78 4.14 5.64
N ARG A 69 -8.25 5.23 6.25
CA ARG A 69 -9.56 5.25 6.93
C ARG A 69 -10.74 5.14 5.97
N THR A 70 -10.57 5.57 4.73
CA THR A 70 -11.59 5.40 3.66
C THR A 70 -11.52 4.02 3.00
N GLU A 71 -10.51 3.21 3.34
CA GLU A 71 -10.31 1.87 2.80
C GLU A 71 -11.38 0.90 3.34
N THR A 72 -12.12 0.24 2.45
CA THR A 72 -13.07 -0.81 2.87
C THR A 72 -12.31 -1.99 3.50
N PRO A 73 -12.95 -2.84 4.33
CA PRO A 73 -12.29 -4.02 4.90
C PRO A 73 -11.66 -4.93 3.85
N LEU A 74 -12.29 -5.05 2.67
CA LEU A 74 -11.81 -5.89 1.57
C LEU A 74 -10.56 -5.31 0.90
N GLN A 75 -10.52 -3.98 0.72
CA GLN A 75 -9.33 -3.27 0.21
C GLN A 75 -8.19 -3.33 1.23
N THR A 76 -8.50 -3.15 2.52
CA THR A 76 -7.52 -3.27 3.61
C THR A 76 -6.90 -4.66 3.64
N ALA A 77 -7.71 -5.71 3.53
CA ALA A 77 -7.24 -7.08 3.44
C ALA A 77 -6.36 -7.30 2.20
N ALA A 78 -6.72 -6.73 1.04
CA ALA A 78 -5.91 -6.81 -0.18
C ALA A 78 -4.54 -6.13 -0.02
N ARG A 79 -4.49 -4.91 0.53
CA ARG A 79 -3.24 -4.18 0.82
C ARG A 79 -2.35 -4.92 1.81
N LEU A 80 -2.94 -5.52 2.86
CA LEU A 80 -2.19 -6.32 3.83
C LEU A 80 -1.63 -7.59 3.19
N ARG A 81 -2.42 -8.28 2.36
CA ARG A 81 -1.96 -9.45 1.61
C ARG A 81 -0.78 -9.10 0.71
N GLU A 82 -0.86 -8.00 -0.03
CA GLU A 82 0.24 -7.50 -0.87
C GLU A 82 1.48 -7.18 -0.03
N LYS A 83 1.33 -6.44 1.08
CA LYS A 83 2.44 -6.08 1.99
C LYS A 83 3.17 -7.31 2.54
N HIS A 84 2.44 -8.39 2.81
CA HIS A 84 2.98 -9.60 3.43
C HIS A 84 3.25 -10.73 2.41
N GLY A 85 3.08 -10.48 1.10
CA GLY A 85 3.30 -11.49 0.06
C GLY A 85 2.31 -12.67 0.10
N VAL A 86 1.11 -12.48 0.66
CA VAL A 86 0.09 -13.52 0.79
C VAL A 86 -0.76 -13.59 -0.48
N ALA A 87 -0.67 -14.69 -1.22
CA ALA A 87 -1.52 -14.96 -2.37
C ALA A 87 -2.78 -15.74 -1.96
N MET A 88 -3.95 -15.34 -2.48
CA MET A 88 -5.19 -16.12 -2.31
C MET A 88 -5.30 -17.15 -3.44
N SER A 89 -4.91 -18.39 -3.16
CA SER A 89 -5.26 -19.54 -4.01
C SER A 89 -6.76 -19.83 -3.94
N GLU A 90 -7.30 -20.61 -4.89
CA GLU A 90 -8.71 -21.03 -4.85
C GLU A 90 -9.07 -21.76 -3.55
N ASP A 91 -8.13 -22.51 -2.98
CA ASP A 91 -8.34 -23.18 -1.70
C ASP A 91 -8.31 -22.21 -0.52
N ALA A 92 -7.46 -21.18 -0.56
CA ALA A 92 -7.41 -20.16 0.48
C ALA A 92 -8.67 -19.26 0.53
N ARG A 93 -9.47 -19.23 -0.54
CA ARG A 93 -10.76 -18.53 -0.57
C ARG A 93 -11.90 -19.32 0.06
N LYS A 94 -11.72 -20.61 0.30
CA LYS A 94 -12.70 -21.43 0.99
C LYS A 94 -12.67 -21.07 2.47
N PRO A 95 -13.84 -20.93 3.12
CA PRO A 95 -13.89 -20.81 4.57
C PRO A 95 -13.12 -21.97 5.21
N LEU A 96 -12.33 -21.68 6.24
CA LEU A 96 -11.73 -22.71 7.06
C LEU A 96 -12.83 -23.49 7.79
N ALA A 97 -12.53 -24.75 8.12
CA ALA A 97 -13.38 -25.56 8.96
C ALA A 97 -13.55 -24.89 10.33
N ARG A 98 -14.69 -25.09 10.99
CA ARG A 98 -15.01 -24.41 12.25
C ARG A 98 -13.98 -24.75 13.33
N GLU A 99 -13.53 -26.00 13.33
CA GLU A 99 -12.57 -26.58 14.25
C GLU A 99 -11.23 -25.81 14.21
N ALA A 100 -10.83 -25.29 13.04
CA ALA A 100 -9.62 -24.49 12.91
C ALA A 100 -9.74 -23.10 13.57
N PHE A 101 -10.95 -22.56 13.71
CA PHE A 101 -11.17 -21.32 14.46
C PHE A 101 -11.16 -21.58 15.96
N ASP A 102 -11.78 -22.68 16.39
CA ASP A 102 -11.87 -23.07 17.80
C ASP A 102 -10.43 -23.33 18.35
N GLU A 103 -9.58 -24.05 17.60
CA GLU A 103 -8.16 -24.29 17.97
C GLU A 103 -7.33 -23.00 18.14
N MET A 104 -7.58 -21.97 17.31
CA MET A 104 -6.79 -20.73 17.34
C MET A 104 -7.20 -19.79 18.49
N TRP A 105 -8.35 -20.03 19.13
CA TRP A 105 -8.92 -19.21 20.20
C TRP A 105 -9.11 -19.97 21.53
N ASP A 106 -8.78 -21.27 21.59
CA ASP A 106 -8.91 -22.11 22.79
C ASP A 106 -7.75 -21.95 23.81
N ASP A 107 -6.85 -20.98 23.62
CA ASP A 107 -5.91 -20.55 24.67
C ASP A 107 -6.57 -19.49 25.57
N ALA A 108 -7.14 -19.95 26.69
CA ALA A 108 -7.61 -19.17 27.84
C ALA A 108 -6.48 -18.87 28.85
#